data_AF-A0A9D8NW84-F1
#
_entry.id   AF-A0A9D8NW84-F1
#
_cell.length_a   1.000
_cell.length_b   1.000
_cell.length_c   1.000
_cell.angle_alpha   90.00
_cell.angle_beta   90.00
_cell.angle_gamma   90.00
#
_symmetry.space_group_name_H-M   'P 1'
#
loop_
_entity.id
_entity.type
_entity.pdbx_description
1 polymer ?
#
loop_
_entity_poly.entity_id
_entity_poly.type
_entity_poly.pdbx_seq_one_letter_code
_entity_poly.pdbx_strand_id
1 'polypeptide(L)'
;MRRNGITALGLLLASTVAISPALAVDLAVSSIEVTQGFQNGSTGLTAERATMIRVKVAVTGSGAGVPGVDAVLRMVVDGVDWPAGPYFSANGPITAPLAPNSASLNHTLNFVVVPPQSSNVVFRVLVNPVGSVAESSTANNLFTSAAYDFKCRAIVDLAYVPINYTYGGMGLPPAAMTKPGSADNFLRGIYAVGEWNYHRSPMGNLTFSSNVNSNASGLLVALLDLQNSIIPDAGYAKPEFIYGFLPGNPYSGNGLANSTPGSVAFGNTEEVRWQRTFAHELGHLWGRNHNGETIGVPSIDVEHHLKDPLALGPLHASTKNDVMVAGLITSQAWVSSGTYLDAWTDQRSQCTAFAPEGEGDSPQSDAANAGRAMAPANERACLRIAGVFTHEGRGLALVPVTRFDRASPTIDDPAGDLSIETLDAAGGLLHRVRVRTDTMLESCAGGGERLPTACVYALVPAPEPAARVARVVVRDLRAAARPAGAAPAGVAGGAGAER
;
A
#
# COMPACT_ATOMS: atom_id res chain seq x y z
N MET A 1 -62.79 -38.38 70.75
CA MET A 1 -62.51 -38.25 69.30
C MET A 1 -61.00 -38.18 69.11
N ARG A 2 -60.36 -39.26 68.64
CA ARG A 2 -58.92 -39.29 68.32
C ARG A 2 -58.76 -38.96 66.82
N ARG A 3 -58.04 -37.89 66.49
CA ARG A 3 -57.65 -37.52 65.12
C ARG A 3 -56.24 -38.04 64.86
N ASN A 4 -56.07 -38.84 63.81
CA ASN A 4 -54.79 -39.29 63.27
C ASN A 4 -54.16 -38.15 62.45
N GLY A 5 -52.93 -37.76 62.77
CA GLY A 5 -52.09 -36.90 61.94
C GLY A 5 -51.14 -37.74 61.10
N ILE A 6 -51.26 -37.66 59.78
CA ILE A 6 -50.33 -38.26 58.81
C ILE A 6 -49.26 -37.20 58.51
N THR A 7 -48.01 -37.50 58.85
CA THR A 7 -46.84 -36.66 58.55
C THR A 7 -46.25 -37.11 57.21
N ALA A 8 -46.38 -36.29 56.17
CA ALA A 8 -45.75 -36.52 54.87
C ALA A 8 -44.29 -36.04 54.90
N LEU A 9 -43.36 -36.98 54.73
CA LEU A 9 -41.93 -36.72 54.65
C LEU A 9 -41.57 -36.37 53.19
N GLY A 10 -41.39 -35.08 52.91
CA GLY A 10 -40.92 -34.60 51.61
C GLY A 10 -39.42 -34.80 51.45
N LEU A 11 -39.02 -35.69 50.54
CA LEU A 11 -37.62 -35.93 50.16
C LEU A 11 -37.19 -34.85 49.15
N LEU A 12 -36.45 -33.83 49.60
CA LEU A 12 -35.75 -32.91 48.71
C LEU A 12 -34.58 -33.65 48.04
N LEU A 13 -34.71 -33.99 46.76
CA LEU A 13 -33.55 -34.32 45.93
C LEU A 13 -32.75 -33.03 45.69
N ALA A 14 -31.60 -32.91 46.35
CA ALA A 14 -30.60 -31.91 46.01
C ALA A 14 -29.97 -32.28 44.66
N SER A 15 -30.44 -31.64 43.59
CA SER A 15 -29.78 -31.66 42.29
C SER A 15 -28.41 -31.00 42.42
N THR A 16 -27.36 -31.81 42.60
CA THR A 16 -25.98 -31.37 42.44
C THR A 16 -25.77 -30.98 40.97
N VAL A 17 -25.95 -29.69 40.67
CA VAL A 17 -25.50 -29.10 39.40
C VAL A 17 -23.99 -29.22 39.41
N ALA A 18 -23.46 -30.24 38.73
CA ALA A 18 -22.06 -30.30 38.40
C ALA A 18 -21.75 -29.12 37.48
N ILE A 19 -21.25 -28.03 38.06
CA ILE A 19 -20.64 -26.93 37.31
C ILE A 19 -19.39 -27.54 36.69
N SER A 20 -19.54 -28.05 35.46
CA SER A 20 -18.37 -28.39 34.65
C SER A 20 -17.56 -27.10 34.55
N PRO A 21 -16.24 -27.11 34.85
CA PRO A 21 -15.43 -25.93 34.66
C PRO A 21 -15.65 -25.49 33.21
N ALA A 22 -16.06 -24.23 33.02
CA ALA A 22 -16.10 -23.66 31.69
C ALA A 22 -14.71 -23.90 31.09
N LEU A 23 -14.64 -24.63 29.98
CA LEU A 23 -13.37 -24.86 29.30
C LEU A 23 -12.79 -23.47 29.02
N ALA A 24 -11.63 -23.19 29.61
CA ALA A 24 -11.00 -21.91 29.36
C ALA A 24 -10.68 -21.81 27.87
N VAL A 25 -10.85 -20.60 27.33
CA VAL A 25 -10.56 -20.29 25.92
C VAL A 25 -9.13 -20.71 25.59
N ASP A 26 -8.86 -21.11 24.36
CA ASP A 26 -7.50 -21.40 23.91
C ASP A 26 -7.32 -20.83 22.50
N LEU A 27 -6.34 -19.93 22.35
CA LEU A 27 -6.06 -19.25 21.09
C LEU A 27 -4.77 -19.81 20.49
N ALA A 28 -4.78 -20.04 19.19
CA ALA A 28 -3.58 -20.38 18.44
C ALA A 28 -3.63 -19.72 17.07
N VAL A 29 -2.49 -19.48 16.44
CA VAL A 29 -2.47 -19.08 15.04
C VAL A 29 -2.78 -20.31 14.18
N SER A 30 -3.84 -20.26 13.37
CA SER A 30 -4.22 -21.36 12.49
C SER A 30 -3.57 -21.28 11.12
N SER A 31 -3.35 -20.06 10.61
CA SER A 31 -2.66 -19.83 9.34
C SER A 31 -2.26 -18.36 9.19
N ILE A 32 -1.32 -18.13 8.27
CA ILE A 32 -0.96 -16.80 7.79
C ILE A 32 -1.17 -16.70 6.28
N GLU A 33 -1.62 -15.55 5.82
CA GLU A 33 -1.74 -15.19 4.41
C GLU A 33 -0.78 -14.04 4.12
N VAL A 34 0.00 -14.15 3.04
CA VAL A 34 0.98 -13.14 2.62
C VAL A 34 0.55 -12.62 1.25
N THR A 35 0.41 -11.30 1.12
CA THR A 35 -0.13 -10.69 -0.12
C THR A 35 0.57 -9.39 -0.51
N GLN A 36 0.73 -9.20 -1.83
CA GLN A 36 1.17 -7.96 -2.48
C GLN A 36 0.26 -7.70 -3.70
N GLY A 37 -1.03 -7.42 -3.45
CA GLY A 37 -2.06 -7.29 -4.49
C GLY A 37 -2.89 -8.57 -4.70
N PHE A 38 -2.27 -9.76 -4.75
CA PHE A 38 -2.98 -11.03 -4.96
C PHE A 38 -2.58 -12.12 -3.96
N GLN A 39 -3.56 -12.90 -3.50
CA GLN A 39 -3.42 -13.95 -2.47
C GLN A 39 -3.49 -15.35 -3.09
N ASN A 40 -2.33 -15.91 -3.46
CA ASN A 40 -2.22 -17.35 -3.68
C ASN A 40 -0.82 -17.82 -3.28
N GLY A 41 -0.70 -19.01 -2.69
CA GLY A 41 0.56 -19.52 -2.13
C GLY A 41 1.72 -19.68 -3.14
N SER A 42 1.46 -19.49 -4.43
CA SER A 42 2.45 -19.50 -5.52
C SER A 42 2.79 -18.10 -6.07
N THR A 43 2.19 -17.04 -5.54
CA THR A 43 2.46 -15.66 -5.99
C THR A 43 3.91 -15.31 -5.68
N GLY A 44 4.67 -14.90 -6.70
CA GLY A 44 6.05 -14.43 -6.51
C GLY A 44 6.06 -13.17 -5.64
N LEU A 45 6.89 -13.12 -4.61
CA LEU A 45 6.95 -11.98 -3.70
C LEU A 45 8.10 -11.07 -4.10
N THR A 46 7.84 -9.77 -4.10
CA THR A 46 8.81 -8.74 -4.44
C THR A 46 9.33 -8.07 -3.17
N ALA A 47 10.64 -8.06 -3.02
CA ALA A 47 11.32 -7.37 -1.94
C ALA A 47 11.03 -5.86 -1.95
N GLU A 48 11.16 -5.22 -0.78
CA GLU A 48 11.03 -3.77 -0.59
C GLU A 48 9.67 -3.16 -0.96
N ARG A 49 8.65 -4.01 -1.09
CA ARG A 49 7.27 -3.59 -1.33
C ARG A 49 6.39 -3.87 -0.13
N ALA A 50 5.37 -3.03 0.02
CA ALA A 50 4.36 -3.23 1.04
C ALA A 50 3.71 -4.60 0.88
N THR A 51 3.81 -5.41 1.92
CA THR A 51 3.24 -6.75 2.01
C THR A 51 2.28 -6.77 3.18
N MET A 52 1.07 -7.22 2.93
CA MET A 52 0.11 -7.45 4.00
C MET A 52 0.21 -8.90 4.48
N ILE A 53 0.38 -9.06 5.79
CA ILE A 53 0.34 -10.35 6.48
C ILE A 53 -0.96 -10.43 7.25
N ARG A 54 -1.74 -11.48 7.01
CA ARG A 54 -3.02 -11.69 7.67
C ARG A 54 -2.98 -12.96 8.48
N VAL A 55 -3.28 -12.86 9.76
CA VAL A 55 -3.20 -13.97 10.70
C VAL A 55 -4.62 -14.40 11.05
N LYS A 56 -4.93 -15.67 10.81
CA LYS A 56 -6.16 -16.30 11.30
C LYS A 56 -5.88 -16.94 12.66
N VAL A 57 -6.77 -16.70 13.62
CA VAL A 57 -6.68 -17.25 14.97
C VAL A 57 -7.68 -18.40 15.09
N ALA A 58 -7.20 -19.59 15.43
CA ALA A 58 -8.03 -20.68 15.91
C ALA A 58 -8.49 -20.37 17.34
N VAL A 59 -9.78 -20.56 17.59
CA VAL A 59 -10.40 -20.41 18.91
C VAL A 59 -10.96 -21.76 19.31
N THR A 60 -10.47 -22.32 20.41
CA THR A 60 -11.06 -23.51 21.03
C THR A 60 -11.47 -23.22 22.48
N GLY A 61 -12.25 -24.11 23.10
CA GLY A 61 -12.80 -23.90 24.45
C GLY A 61 -13.93 -22.85 24.54
N SER A 62 -14.28 -22.15 23.45
CA SER A 62 -15.36 -21.17 23.40
C SER A 62 -16.52 -21.61 22.50
N GLY A 63 -17.76 -21.29 22.88
CA GLY A 63 -18.95 -21.44 22.05
C GLY A 63 -19.28 -20.21 21.20
N ALA A 64 -18.52 -19.12 21.33
CA ALA A 64 -18.70 -17.86 20.62
C ALA A 64 -17.36 -17.22 20.25
N GLY A 65 -17.38 -16.19 19.39
CA GLY A 65 -16.19 -15.40 19.10
C GLY A 65 -15.61 -14.75 20.35
N VAL A 66 -14.28 -14.67 20.43
CA VAL A 66 -13.55 -14.20 21.61
C VAL A 66 -13.11 -12.75 21.40
N PRO A 67 -13.60 -11.78 22.19
CA PRO A 67 -13.24 -10.37 22.05
C PRO A 67 -11.84 -10.09 22.57
N GLY A 68 -11.22 -9.01 22.07
CA GLY A 68 -9.96 -8.48 22.59
C GLY A 68 -8.72 -9.30 22.23
N VAL A 69 -8.81 -10.12 21.18
CA VAL A 69 -7.69 -10.91 20.67
C VAL A 69 -6.79 -10.03 19.81
N ASP A 70 -5.50 -10.00 20.12
CA ASP A 70 -4.48 -9.25 19.38
C ASP A 70 -3.22 -10.11 19.19
N ALA A 71 -2.28 -9.65 18.35
CA ALA A 71 -1.00 -10.31 18.14
C ALA A 71 0.13 -9.33 17.82
N VAL A 72 1.36 -9.78 18.07
CA VAL A 72 2.58 -9.16 17.55
C VAL A 72 3.22 -10.06 16.51
N LEU A 73 3.74 -9.45 15.44
CA LEU A 73 4.47 -10.11 14.38
C LEU A 73 5.94 -9.70 14.44
N ARG A 74 6.86 -10.66 14.29
CA ARG A 74 8.29 -10.42 14.08
C ARG A 74 8.70 -11.08 12.78
N MET A 75 9.55 -10.39 12.03
CA MET A 75 10.17 -10.95 10.85
C MET A 75 11.55 -11.46 11.23
N VAL A 76 11.93 -12.63 10.74
CA VAL A 76 13.26 -13.23 10.88
C VAL A 76 13.79 -13.41 9.47
N VAL A 77 14.97 -12.88 9.20
CA VAL A 77 15.60 -12.88 7.87
C VAL A 77 16.93 -13.59 8.00
N ASP A 78 17.11 -14.67 7.24
CA ASP A 78 18.33 -15.49 7.27
C ASP A 78 18.68 -15.99 8.69
N GLY A 79 17.65 -16.30 9.48
CA GLY A 79 17.78 -16.80 10.86
C GLY A 79 18.01 -15.71 11.92
N VAL A 80 18.06 -14.43 11.53
CA VAL A 80 18.27 -13.30 12.44
C VAL A 80 16.99 -12.48 12.57
N ASP A 81 16.62 -12.06 13.78
CA ASP A 81 15.49 -11.16 14.00
C ASP A 81 15.69 -9.86 13.20
N TRP A 82 14.70 -9.51 12.38
CA TRP A 82 14.74 -8.29 11.57
C TRP A 82 14.54 -7.06 12.45
N PRO A 83 15.43 -6.04 12.39
CA PRO A 83 15.42 -4.92 13.32
C PRO A 83 14.17 -4.03 13.33
N ALA A 84 13.37 -4.04 12.25
CA ALA A 84 12.18 -3.19 12.14
C ALA A 84 10.96 -3.71 12.91
N GLY A 85 11.01 -4.93 13.48
CA GLY A 85 9.95 -5.46 14.36
C GLY A 85 10.16 -5.15 15.85
N PRO A 86 9.16 -5.44 16.72
CA PRO A 86 7.90 -6.12 16.40
C PRO A 86 6.88 -5.20 15.71
N TYR A 87 6.07 -5.79 14.84
CA TYR A 87 4.92 -5.17 14.19
C TYR A 87 3.66 -5.49 14.99
N PHE A 88 2.81 -4.48 15.18
CA PHE A 88 1.49 -4.63 15.82
C PHE A 88 0.39 -4.70 14.77
N SER A 89 -0.75 -5.30 15.13
CA SER A 89 -1.88 -5.40 14.23
C SER A 89 -2.40 -4.00 13.85
N ALA A 90 -2.57 -3.75 12.55
CA ALA A 90 -3.01 -2.47 12.01
C ALA A 90 -4.51 -2.21 12.23
N ASN A 91 -5.32 -3.26 12.42
CA ASN A 91 -6.71 -3.14 12.85
C ASN A 91 -6.91 -3.17 14.37
N GLY A 92 -5.84 -3.30 15.15
CA GLY A 92 -5.93 -3.49 16.60
C GLY A 92 -6.61 -4.82 17.00
N PRO A 93 -6.98 -4.95 18.29
CA PRO A 93 -7.65 -6.15 18.79
C PRO A 93 -8.98 -6.42 18.08
N ILE A 94 -9.24 -7.68 17.77
CA ILE A 94 -10.47 -8.13 17.11
C ILE A 94 -11.33 -9.00 18.05
N THR A 95 -12.57 -9.26 17.62
CA THR A 95 -13.32 -10.42 18.10
C THR A 95 -12.99 -11.60 17.20
N ALA A 96 -12.11 -12.49 17.67
CA ALA A 96 -11.69 -13.66 16.90
C ALA A 96 -12.87 -14.62 16.72
N PRO A 97 -13.35 -14.86 15.47
CA PRO A 97 -14.46 -15.76 15.22
C PRO A 97 -14.02 -17.23 15.35
N LEU A 98 -14.97 -18.13 15.60
CA LEU A 98 -14.71 -19.58 15.59
C LEU A 98 -14.28 -20.11 14.21
N ALA A 99 -14.71 -19.43 13.14
CA ALA A 99 -14.35 -19.72 11.76
C ALA A 99 -13.86 -18.44 11.05
N PRO A 100 -12.55 -18.15 11.07
CA PRO A 100 -11.98 -16.99 10.39
C PRO A 100 -12.24 -17.00 8.89
N ASN A 101 -12.64 -15.84 8.33
CA ASN A 101 -12.97 -15.68 6.91
C ASN A 101 -12.05 -14.64 6.27
N SER A 102 -11.30 -15.03 5.24
CA SER A 102 -10.40 -14.14 4.48
C SER A 102 -11.13 -13.00 3.76
N ALA A 103 -12.45 -13.09 3.56
CA ALA A 103 -13.25 -12.02 2.99
C ALA A 103 -13.66 -10.94 4.03
N SER A 104 -13.18 -11.01 5.27
CA SER A 104 -13.43 -10.01 6.32
C SER A 104 -12.13 -9.60 7.01
N LEU A 105 -11.78 -8.31 6.94
CA LEU A 105 -10.59 -7.79 7.63
C LEU A 105 -10.71 -7.92 9.16
N ASN A 106 -11.93 -7.93 9.70
CA ASN A 106 -12.15 -8.07 11.14
C ASN A 106 -12.07 -9.53 11.62
N HIS A 107 -11.91 -10.50 10.72
CA HIS A 107 -11.70 -11.91 11.07
C HIS A 107 -10.22 -12.31 11.08
N THR A 108 -9.32 -11.38 10.72
CA THR A 108 -7.88 -11.59 10.70
C THR A 108 -7.18 -10.48 11.46
N LEU A 109 -6.05 -10.80 12.11
CA LEU A 109 -5.12 -9.79 12.60
C LEU A 109 -4.22 -9.39 11.44
N ASN A 110 -4.21 -8.11 11.08
CA ASN A 110 -3.63 -7.63 9.84
C ASN A 110 -2.37 -6.83 10.12
N PHE A 111 -1.29 -7.11 9.40
CA PHE A 111 -0.02 -6.41 9.53
C PHE A 111 0.41 -5.91 8.15
N VAL A 112 1.07 -4.76 8.11
CA VAL A 112 1.78 -4.30 6.92
C VAL A 112 3.26 -4.27 7.23
N VAL A 113 4.05 -4.92 6.39
CA VAL A 113 5.50 -4.99 6.47
C VAL A 113 6.11 -4.64 5.12
N VAL A 114 7.40 -4.29 5.12
CA VAL A 114 8.20 -4.13 3.90
C VAL A 114 9.37 -5.12 4.01
N PRO A 115 9.24 -6.34 3.46
CA PRO A 115 10.25 -7.38 3.61
C PRO A 115 11.50 -7.05 2.77
N PRO A 116 12.71 -7.33 3.27
CA PRO A 116 13.93 -7.18 2.48
C PRO A 116 14.02 -8.28 1.41
N GLN A 117 14.99 -8.15 0.51
CA GLN A 117 15.34 -9.25 -0.39
C GLN A 117 16.02 -10.37 0.40
N SER A 118 15.40 -11.55 0.40
CA SER A 118 15.97 -12.77 0.96
C SER A 118 15.11 -13.96 0.53
N SER A 119 15.75 -15.11 0.34
CA SER A 119 15.06 -16.38 0.12
C SER A 119 14.59 -17.04 1.43
N ASN A 120 14.85 -16.42 2.58
CA ASN A 120 14.58 -16.97 3.90
C ASN A 120 13.98 -15.92 4.84
N VAL A 121 12.83 -15.36 4.44
CA VAL A 121 12.02 -14.50 5.29
C VAL A 121 10.97 -15.33 6.02
N VAL A 122 11.02 -15.35 7.35
CA VAL A 122 10.10 -16.09 8.22
C VAL A 122 9.31 -15.11 9.09
N PHE A 123 8.01 -15.36 9.24
CA PHE A 123 7.14 -14.60 10.13
C PHE A 123 6.87 -15.37 11.42
N ARG A 124 7.17 -14.75 12.55
CA ARG A 124 6.86 -15.26 13.90
C ARG A 124 5.72 -14.43 14.47
N VAL A 125 4.62 -15.07 14.82
CA VAL A 125 3.42 -14.41 15.34
C VAL A 125 3.16 -14.92 16.75
N LEU A 126 3.00 -14.00 17.69
CA LEU A 126 2.59 -14.29 19.06
C LEU A 126 1.20 -13.69 19.30
N VAL A 127 0.20 -14.56 19.42
CA VAL A 127 -1.17 -14.19 19.79
C VAL A 127 -1.27 -13.93 21.30
N ASN A 128 -2.14 -13.00 21.67
CA ASN A 128 -2.38 -12.60 23.05
C ASN A 128 -1.10 -12.27 23.84
N PRO A 129 -0.19 -11.43 23.30
CA PRO A 129 1.16 -11.24 23.84
C PRO A 129 1.18 -10.61 25.25
N VAL A 130 0.10 -9.94 25.65
CA VAL A 130 -0.05 -9.30 26.97
C VAL A 130 -0.96 -10.09 27.92
N GLY A 131 -1.48 -11.25 27.51
CA GLY A 131 -2.39 -12.06 28.33
C GLY A 131 -3.72 -11.36 28.66
N SER A 132 -4.26 -10.55 27.74
CA SER A 132 -5.54 -9.85 27.92
C SER A 132 -6.74 -10.79 27.89
N VAL A 133 -6.61 -11.91 27.17
CA VAL A 133 -7.57 -13.02 27.20
C VAL A 133 -7.04 -14.11 28.14
N ALA A 134 -7.88 -14.58 29.07
CA ALA A 134 -7.52 -15.72 29.91
C ALA A 134 -7.62 -17.02 29.11
N GLU A 135 -6.52 -17.78 29.06
CA GLU A 135 -6.42 -18.98 28.23
C GLU A 135 -6.16 -20.24 29.07
N SER A 136 -6.60 -21.40 28.55
CA SER A 136 -6.27 -22.71 29.12
C SER A 136 -4.81 -23.09 28.90
N SER A 137 -4.20 -22.59 27.82
CA SER A 137 -2.80 -22.76 27.46
C SER A 137 -2.31 -21.49 26.76
N THR A 138 -1.05 -21.12 26.99
CA THR A 138 -0.34 -20.07 26.24
C THR A 138 0.83 -20.64 25.45
N ALA A 139 1.06 -21.95 25.51
CA ALA A 139 2.20 -22.63 24.88
C ALA A 139 2.08 -22.71 23.35
N ASN A 140 0.86 -22.58 22.83
CA ASN A 140 0.46 -22.63 21.43
C ASN A 140 0.23 -21.23 20.81
N ASN A 141 0.47 -20.15 21.57
CA ASN A 141 0.27 -18.79 21.09
C ASN A 141 1.34 -18.34 20.09
N LEU A 142 2.52 -18.97 20.12
CA LEU A 142 3.61 -18.68 19.21
C LEU A 142 3.54 -19.57 17.97
N PHE A 143 3.47 -18.94 16.80
CA PHE A 143 3.55 -19.59 15.51
C PHE A 143 4.74 -19.06 14.72
N THR A 144 5.38 -19.94 13.95
CA THR A 144 6.46 -19.61 13.03
C THR A 144 6.12 -20.16 11.66
N SER A 145 6.12 -19.30 10.64
CA SER A 145 5.81 -19.70 9.27
C SER A 145 6.93 -20.51 8.63
N ALA A 146 6.64 -21.11 7.47
CA ALA A 146 7.68 -21.47 6.53
C ALA A 146 8.43 -20.22 6.02
N ALA A 147 9.60 -20.43 5.43
CA ALA A 147 10.37 -19.39 4.77
C ALA A 147 9.69 -18.95 3.47
N TYR A 148 9.69 -17.64 3.22
CA TYR A 148 9.24 -17.00 2.00
C TYR A 148 10.43 -16.44 1.22
N ASP A 149 10.31 -16.48 -0.11
CA ASP A 149 11.30 -15.98 -1.06
C ASP A 149 10.85 -14.62 -1.62
N PHE A 150 11.46 -13.55 -1.12
CA PHE A 150 11.27 -12.17 -1.58
C PHE A 150 12.38 -11.81 -2.57
N LYS A 151 12.00 -11.69 -3.84
CA LYS A 151 12.95 -11.42 -4.93
C LYS A 151 13.06 -9.94 -5.23
N CYS A 152 14.25 -9.51 -5.62
CA CYS A 152 14.44 -8.21 -6.25
C CYS A 152 13.66 -8.15 -7.57
N ARG A 153 12.96 -7.03 -7.79
CA ARG A 153 12.36 -6.68 -9.08
C ARG A 153 12.78 -5.27 -9.46
N ALA A 154 13.03 -5.06 -10.75
CA ALA A 154 13.49 -3.79 -11.28
C ALA A 154 12.41 -2.72 -11.15
N ILE A 155 12.85 -1.47 -11.08
CA ILE A 155 11.97 -0.32 -11.26
C ILE A 155 11.58 -0.28 -12.74
N VAL A 156 10.29 -0.39 -13.02
CA VAL A 156 9.79 -0.34 -14.40
C VAL A 156 9.59 1.12 -14.81
N ASP A 157 10.25 1.52 -15.89
CA ASP A 157 10.15 2.87 -16.44
C ASP A 157 9.01 2.97 -17.46
N LEU A 158 8.07 3.89 -17.20
CA LEU A 158 6.84 4.02 -17.97
C LEU A 158 6.54 5.49 -18.24
N ALA A 159 6.72 5.90 -19.49
CA ALA A 159 6.38 7.24 -19.94
C ALA A 159 4.92 7.29 -20.41
N TYR A 160 4.13 8.26 -19.93
CA TYR A 160 2.82 8.55 -20.49
C TYR A 160 2.83 9.75 -21.43
N VAL A 161 1.97 9.70 -22.45
CA VAL A 161 1.85 10.73 -23.48
C VAL A 161 0.40 11.18 -23.55
N PRO A 162 0.06 12.42 -23.13
CA PRO A 162 -1.25 12.98 -23.40
C PRO A 162 -1.42 13.16 -24.92
N ILE A 163 -2.45 12.52 -25.48
CA ILE A 163 -2.75 12.63 -26.90
C ILE A 163 -3.73 13.78 -27.11
N ASN A 164 -3.29 14.85 -27.78
CA ASN A 164 -4.17 15.88 -28.30
C ASN A 164 -4.94 15.31 -29.50
N TYR A 165 -6.11 14.73 -29.24
CA TYR A 165 -6.93 14.04 -30.22
C TYR A 165 -7.84 15.05 -30.94
N THR A 166 -7.42 15.51 -32.11
CA THR A 166 -8.13 16.57 -32.85
C THR A 166 -9.22 16.02 -33.77
N TYR A 167 -9.25 14.71 -34.03
CA TYR A 167 -10.36 14.08 -34.72
C TYR A 167 -11.64 14.21 -33.89
N GLY A 168 -12.66 14.86 -34.45
CA GLY A 168 -13.89 15.17 -33.70
C GLY A 168 -13.73 16.27 -32.64
N GLY A 169 -12.58 16.97 -32.60
CA GLY A 169 -12.37 18.13 -31.72
C GLY A 169 -12.26 17.82 -30.22
N MET A 170 -11.83 16.61 -29.84
CA MET A 170 -11.84 16.18 -28.43
C MET A 170 -10.72 16.79 -27.57
N GLY A 171 -9.59 17.16 -28.17
CA GLY A 171 -8.51 17.87 -27.49
C GLY A 171 -7.64 16.97 -26.61
N LEU A 172 -7.17 17.49 -25.48
CA LEU A 172 -6.28 16.78 -24.54
C LEU A 172 -7.08 15.97 -23.51
N PRO A 173 -6.55 14.82 -23.04
CA PRO A 173 -7.12 14.14 -21.88
C PRO A 173 -7.01 15.02 -20.61
N PRO A 174 -7.94 14.87 -19.64
CA PRO A 174 -7.82 15.56 -18.35
C PRO A 174 -6.52 15.22 -17.62
N ALA A 175 -5.73 16.24 -17.27
CA ALA A 175 -4.45 16.05 -16.58
C ALA A 175 -4.60 15.36 -15.22
N ALA A 176 -5.72 15.61 -14.52
CA ALA A 176 -6.03 15.01 -13.23
C ALA A 176 -6.10 13.48 -13.28
N MET A 177 -6.44 12.90 -14.44
CA MET A 177 -6.51 11.45 -14.65
C MET A 177 -5.14 10.90 -15.06
N THR A 178 -4.40 11.60 -15.92
CA THR A 178 -3.15 11.04 -16.49
C THR A 178 -1.92 11.21 -15.60
N LYS A 179 -1.96 12.06 -14.57
CA LYS A 179 -0.80 12.34 -13.70
C LYS A 179 -0.41 11.18 -12.78
N PRO A 180 0.86 11.14 -12.30
CA PRO A 180 1.28 10.21 -11.26
C PRO A 180 0.45 10.33 -9.98
N GLY A 181 0.20 9.20 -9.32
CA GLY A 181 -0.68 9.09 -8.16
C GLY A 181 -2.18 9.12 -8.50
N SER A 182 -2.52 9.10 -9.81
CA SER A 182 -3.89 8.92 -10.28
C SER A 182 -3.97 7.76 -11.27
N ALA A 183 -3.20 7.82 -12.36
CA ALA A 183 -3.26 6.79 -13.41
C ALA A 183 -2.67 5.46 -12.99
N ASP A 184 -1.49 5.53 -12.41
CA ASP A 184 -0.69 4.39 -12.01
C ASP A 184 -1.18 3.75 -10.69
N ASN A 185 -2.17 4.32 -10.01
CA ASN A 185 -2.72 3.78 -8.76
C ASN A 185 -3.18 2.33 -8.90
N PHE A 186 -4.02 2.06 -9.90
CA PHE A 186 -4.52 0.70 -10.15
C PHE A 186 -3.40 -0.23 -10.64
N LEU A 187 -2.51 0.28 -11.48
CA LEU A 187 -1.34 -0.44 -11.99
C LEU A 187 -0.42 -0.90 -10.85
N ARG A 188 -0.11 -0.01 -9.92
CA ARG A 188 0.71 -0.26 -8.74
C ARG A 188 0.07 -1.31 -7.83
N GLY A 189 -1.25 -1.25 -7.64
CA GLY A 189 -1.99 -2.18 -6.79
C GLY A 189 -2.05 -3.62 -7.33
N ILE A 190 -2.00 -3.80 -8.65
CA ILE A 190 -2.15 -5.13 -9.26
C ILE A 190 -0.85 -5.77 -9.76
N TYR A 191 0.14 -4.97 -10.19
CA TYR A 191 1.42 -5.49 -10.65
C TYR A 191 2.52 -5.22 -9.63
N ALA A 192 2.85 -6.27 -8.88
CA ALA A 192 3.96 -6.23 -7.92
C ALA A 192 5.30 -6.53 -8.61
N VAL A 193 5.63 -5.75 -9.64
CA VAL A 193 7.03 -5.55 -10.06
C VAL A 193 7.77 -4.77 -8.95
N GLY A 194 8.98 -4.26 -9.19
CA GLY A 194 9.67 -3.35 -8.25
C GLY A 194 8.88 -2.06 -8.07
N GLU A 195 9.53 -0.90 -8.02
CA GLU A 195 8.77 0.35 -8.10
C GLU A 195 8.41 0.73 -9.55
N TRP A 196 7.51 1.70 -9.69
CA TRP A 196 7.16 2.27 -10.98
C TRP A 196 7.76 3.67 -11.09
N ASN A 197 8.60 3.89 -12.10
CA ASN A 197 8.92 5.24 -12.56
C ASN A 197 7.88 5.66 -13.58
N TYR A 198 6.69 6.02 -13.11
CA TYR A 198 5.61 6.52 -13.97
C TYR A 198 5.73 8.04 -14.10
N HIS A 199 6.01 8.51 -15.32
CA HIS A 199 6.26 9.93 -15.55
C HIS A 199 5.72 10.40 -16.89
N ARG A 200 5.54 11.71 -17.04
CA ARG A 200 5.16 12.29 -18.33
C ARG A 200 6.32 12.16 -19.31
N SER A 201 6.02 11.86 -20.57
CA SER A 201 7.02 11.92 -21.63
C SER A 201 7.68 13.30 -21.67
N PRO A 202 9.03 13.37 -21.74
CA PRO A 202 9.74 14.64 -21.81
C PRO A 202 9.44 15.42 -23.09
N MET A 203 8.88 14.76 -24.11
CA MET A 203 8.50 15.38 -25.39
C MET A 203 7.13 16.08 -25.35
N GLY A 204 6.42 16.02 -24.22
CA GLY A 204 5.12 16.67 -24.05
C GLY A 204 3.97 15.89 -24.70
N ASN A 205 3.09 16.61 -25.41
CA ASN A 205 1.86 16.05 -25.98
C ASN A 205 2.08 15.56 -27.42
N LEU A 206 1.45 14.46 -27.79
CA LEU A 206 1.38 14.01 -29.18
C LEU A 206 0.06 14.48 -29.80
N THR A 207 0.09 15.15 -30.96
CA THR A 207 -1.14 15.48 -31.70
C THR A 207 -1.51 14.35 -32.65
N PHE A 208 -2.75 13.86 -32.57
CA PHE A 208 -3.26 12.80 -33.45
C PHE A 208 -4.61 13.20 -34.05
N SER A 209 -4.68 13.26 -35.39
CA SER A 209 -5.81 13.86 -36.12
C SER A 209 -6.65 12.87 -36.93
N SER A 210 -6.23 11.60 -37.02
CA SER A 210 -7.00 10.55 -37.71
C SER A 210 -8.03 9.91 -36.77
N ASN A 211 -9.10 9.34 -37.33
CA ASN A 211 -10.00 8.48 -36.57
C ASN A 211 -9.22 7.27 -36.02
N VAL A 212 -9.10 7.15 -34.70
CA VAL A 212 -8.36 6.06 -34.06
C VAL A 212 -8.97 4.68 -34.37
N ASN A 213 -10.28 4.57 -34.62
CA ASN A 213 -10.89 3.29 -34.99
C ASN A 213 -10.46 2.77 -36.36
N SER A 214 -10.06 3.67 -37.27
CA SER A 214 -9.60 3.30 -38.61
C SER A 214 -8.08 3.42 -38.79
N ASN A 215 -7.37 4.01 -37.82
CA ASN A 215 -5.93 4.24 -37.88
C ASN A 215 -5.21 4.04 -36.53
N ALA A 216 -5.61 3.03 -35.76
CA ALA A 216 -4.96 2.70 -34.48
C ALA A 216 -3.46 2.39 -34.65
N SER A 217 -3.10 1.71 -35.74
CA SER A 217 -1.70 1.40 -36.07
C SER A 217 -0.86 2.67 -36.28
N GLY A 218 -1.42 3.74 -36.87
CA GLY A 218 -0.72 5.01 -37.00
C GLY A 218 -0.37 5.65 -35.66
N LEU A 219 -1.27 5.58 -34.68
CA LEU A 219 -1.01 6.07 -33.32
C LEU A 219 0.06 5.22 -32.62
N LEU A 220 -0.02 3.90 -32.73
CA LEU A 220 0.97 2.99 -32.14
C LEU A 220 2.36 3.18 -32.76
N VAL A 221 2.45 3.37 -34.07
CA VAL A 221 3.73 3.67 -34.75
C VAL A 221 4.32 4.98 -34.26
N ALA A 222 3.50 6.03 -34.10
CA ALA A 222 3.97 7.31 -33.59
C ALA A 222 4.49 7.22 -32.14
N LEU A 223 3.80 6.45 -31.28
CA LEU A 223 4.26 6.19 -29.91
C LEU A 223 5.53 5.33 -29.87
N LEU A 224 5.64 4.33 -30.75
CA LEU A 224 6.82 3.49 -30.88
C LEU A 224 8.06 4.27 -31.35
N ASP A 225 7.87 5.18 -32.31
CA ASP A 225 8.93 6.10 -32.76
C ASP A 225 9.32 7.09 -31.66
N LEU A 226 8.34 7.57 -30.88
CA LEU A 226 8.58 8.41 -29.71
C LEU A 226 9.47 7.70 -28.68
N GLN A 227 9.18 6.43 -28.38
CA GLN A 227 9.95 5.62 -27.44
C GLN A 227 11.36 5.27 -27.95
N ASN A 228 11.47 4.80 -29.20
CA ASN A 228 12.72 4.22 -29.71
C ASN A 228 13.69 5.24 -30.31
N SER A 229 13.18 6.36 -30.83
CA SER A 229 13.98 7.34 -31.57
C SER A 229 13.94 8.70 -30.87
N ILE A 230 12.75 9.32 -30.77
CA ILE A 230 12.65 10.74 -30.42
C ILE A 230 13.10 11.04 -28.98
N ILE A 231 12.68 10.24 -27.99
CA ILE A 231 13.10 10.43 -26.59
C ILE A 231 14.63 10.21 -26.45
N PRO A 232 15.21 9.09 -26.95
CA PRO A 232 16.66 8.89 -26.95
C PRO A 232 17.47 9.95 -27.69
N ASP A 233 17.03 10.36 -28.89
CA ASP A 233 17.71 11.36 -29.72
C ASP A 233 17.73 12.74 -29.05
N ALA A 234 16.76 13.02 -28.17
CA ALA A 234 16.73 14.20 -27.32
C ALA A 234 17.59 14.10 -26.05
N GLY A 235 18.34 13.00 -25.87
CA GLY A 235 19.27 12.78 -24.75
C GLY A 235 18.63 12.25 -23.47
N TYR A 236 17.38 11.81 -23.52
CA TYR A 236 16.71 11.17 -22.38
C TYR A 236 16.88 9.65 -22.44
N ALA A 237 16.77 8.98 -21.28
CA ALA A 237 16.73 7.52 -21.25
C ALA A 237 15.49 7.00 -21.99
N LYS A 238 15.64 5.90 -22.72
CA LYS A 238 14.52 5.17 -23.34
C LYS A 238 13.66 4.54 -22.23
N PRO A 239 12.36 4.86 -22.12
CA PRO A 239 11.49 4.18 -21.17
C PRO A 239 11.22 2.75 -21.63
N GLU A 240 11.02 1.83 -20.67
CA GLU A 240 10.71 0.42 -20.95
C GLU A 240 9.35 0.30 -21.66
N PHE A 241 8.38 1.10 -21.19
CA PHE A 241 7.05 1.18 -21.75
C PHE A 241 6.66 2.62 -22.06
N ILE A 242 5.83 2.79 -23.09
CA ILE A 242 5.16 4.06 -23.36
C ILE A 242 3.65 3.86 -23.53
N TYR A 243 2.86 4.76 -22.92
CA TYR A 243 1.41 4.69 -22.96
C TYR A 243 0.76 6.01 -23.38
N GLY A 244 -0.07 5.97 -24.42
CA GLY A 244 -0.85 7.11 -24.89
C GLY A 244 -2.22 7.23 -24.22
N PHE A 245 -2.55 8.38 -23.64
CA PHE A 245 -3.90 8.66 -23.12
C PHE A 245 -4.73 9.51 -24.10
N LEU A 246 -5.84 8.97 -24.60
CA LEU A 246 -6.85 9.69 -25.37
C LEU A 246 -7.93 10.27 -24.45
N PRO A 247 -8.50 11.46 -24.74
CA PRO A 247 -9.63 12.01 -23.99
C PRO A 247 -10.91 11.17 -24.20
N GLY A 248 -11.71 10.97 -23.15
CA GLY A 248 -12.98 10.25 -23.26
C GLY A 248 -12.77 8.76 -23.58
N ASN A 249 -13.54 8.18 -24.50
CA ASN A 249 -13.33 6.82 -25.03
C ASN A 249 -13.56 6.75 -26.56
N PRO A 250 -12.62 7.26 -27.37
CA PRO A 250 -12.82 7.37 -28.80
C PRO A 250 -12.52 6.06 -29.56
N TYR A 251 -11.87 5.09 -28.93
CA TYR A 251 -11.56 3.79 -29.52
C TYR A 251 -12.53 2.74 -29.01
N SER A 252 -13.21 2.03 -29.91
CA SER A 252 -14.26 1.06 -29.54
C SER A 252 -13.75 -0.12 -28.72
N GLY A 253 -12.46 -0.45 -28.81
CA GLY A 253 -11.80 -1.48 -28.01
C GLY A 253 -11.35 -1.00 -26.62
N ASN A 254 -11.57 0.27 -26.25
CA ASN A 254 -11.06 0.97 -25.05
C ASN A 254 -9.56 1.27 -25.07
N GLY A 255 -8.73 0.35 -25.56
CA GLY A 255 -7.29 0.53 -25.74
C GLY A 255 -6.73 -0.49 -26.72
N LEU A 256 -5.45 -0.34 -27.06
CA LEU A 256 -4.74 -1.28 -27.90
C LEU A 256 -3.23 -1.25 -27.61
N ALA A 257 -2.63 -2.44 -27.49
CA ALA A 257 -1.18 -2.64 -27.49
C ALA A 257 -0.64 -2.91 -28.90
N ASN A 258 0.62 -2.55 -29.14
CA ASN A 258 1.28 -2.78 -30.43
C ASN A 258 1.52 -4.26 -30.75
N SER A 259 1.74 -5.07 -29.72
CA SER A 259 1.94 -6.51 -29.82
C SER A 259 1.83 -7.17 -28.44
N THR A 260 1.81 -8.50 -28.43
CA THR A 260 1.74 -9.34 -27.22
C THR A 260 2.85 -10.40 -27.28
N PRO A 261 4.04 -10.20 -26.64
CA PRO A 261 4.45 -9.02 -25.87
C PRO A 261 4.78 -7.81 -26.75
N GLY A 262 4.82 -6.62 -26.15
CA GLY A 262 5.08 -5.34 -26.81
C GLY A 262 5.75 -4.33 -25.87
N SER A 263 5.82 -3.07 -26.30
CA SER A 263 6.37 -1.96 -25.50
C SER A 263 5.54 -0.68 -25.54
N VAL A 264 4.52 -0.65 -26.38
CA VAL A 264 3.72 0.55 -26.66
C VAL A 264 2.25 0.19 -26.61
N ALA A 265 1.47 0.99 -25.91
CA ALA A 265 0.01 0.91 -25.97
C ALA A 265 -0.63 2.29 -25.90
N PHE A 266 -1.92 2.35 -26.16
CA PHE A 266 -2.74 3.50 -25.84
C PHE A 266 -4.08 3.07 -25.26
N GLY A 267 -4.76 4.00 -24.60
CA GLY A 267 -6.15 3.85 -24.24
C GLY A 267 -6.77 5.19 -23.94
N ASN A 268 -7.63 5.25 -22.94
CA ASN A 268 -8.63 6.30 -22.82
C ASN A 268 -8.65 6.93 -21.43
N THR A 269 -9.45 8.00 -21.25
CA THR A 269 -9.72 8.65 -19.96
C THR A 269 -11.22 8.70 -19.66
N GLU A 270 -11.95 7.63 -19.96
CA GLU A 270 -13.33 7.48 -19.50
C GLU A 270 -13.34 7.05 -18.04
N GLU A 271 -13.98 7.88 -17.20
CA GLU A 271 -13.90 7.87 -15.73
C GLU A 271 -14.09 6.49 -15.08
N VAL A 272 -14.93 5.63 -15.64
CA VAL A 272 -15.24 4.31 -15.07
C VAL A 272 -14.24 3.21 -15.44
N ARG A 273 -13.38 3.39 -16.46
CA ARG A 273 -12.57 2.28 -17.01
C ARG A 273 -11.10 2.60 -17.29
N TRP A 274 -10.72 3.86 -17.28
CA TRP A 274 -9.42 4.31 -17.77
C TRP A 274 -8.22 3.68 -17.03
N GLN A 275 -8.27 3.57 -15.71
CA GLN A 275 -7.25 2.88 -14.89
C GLN A 275 -7.11 1.40 -15.24
N ARG A 276 -8.24 0.69 -15.37
CA ARG A 276 -8.24 -0.71 -15.80
C ARG A 276 -7.75 -0.85 -17.23
N THR A 277 -8.14 0.04 -18.13
CA THR A 277 -7.71 0.00 -19.53
C THR A 277 -6.20 0.13 -19.59
N PHE A 278 -5.64 1.12 -18.88
CA PHE A 278 -4.20 1.30 -18.78
C PHE A 278 -3.49 0.02 -18.29
N ALA A 279 -3.94 -0.56 -17.17
CA ALA A 279 -3.32 -1.76 -16.64
C ALA A 279 -3.54 -3.01 -17.52
N HIS A 280 -4.66 -3.10 -18.24
CA HIS A 280 -4.97 -4.16 -19.19
C HIS A 280 -4.04 -4.12 -20.40
N GLU A 281 -3.87 -2.95 -21.01
CA GLU A 281 -2.97 -2.82 -22.15
C GLU A 281 -1.53 -3.10 -21.74
N LEU A 282 -1.11 -2.70 -20.53
CA LEU A 282 0.21 -3.07 -20.01
C LEU A 282 0.35 -4.60 -19.82
N GLY A 283 -0.72 -5.29 -19.46
CA GLY A 283 -0.78 -6.76 -19.47
C GLY A 283 -0.41 -7.36 -20.83
N HIS A 284 -0.93 -6.79 -21.92
CA HIS A 284 -0.52 -7.20 -23.28
C HIS A 284 0.97 -6.97 -23.53
N LEU A 285 1.55 -5.87 -23.02
CA LEU A 285 2.97 -5.58 -23.20
C LEU A 285 3.87 -6.65 -22.55
N TRP A 286 3.45 -7.26 -21.45
CA TRP A 286 4.11 -8.43 -20.84
C TRP A 286 3.74 -9.79 -21.45
N GLY A 287 2.95 -9.80 -22.53
CA GLY A 287 2.64 -11.03 -23.27
C GLY A 287 1.33 -11.71 -22.88
N ARG A 288 0.49 -11.09 -22.05
CA ARG A 288 -0.83 -11.66 -21.71
C ARG A 288 -1.83 -11.47 -22.85
N ASN A 289 -2.54 -12.53 -23.20
CA ASN A 289 -3.72 -12.46 -24.06
C ASN A 289 -5.00 -12.25 -23.22
N HIS A 290 -6.09 -11.85 -23.88
CA HIS A 290 -7.41 -11.82 -23.25
C HIS A 290 -7.76 -13.18 -22.64
N ASN A 291 -8.47 -13.17 -21.51
CA ASN A 291 -8.97 -14.37 -20.85
C ASN A 291 -10.45 -14.19 -20.41
N GLY A 292 -10.97 -15.18 -19.68
CA GLY A 292 -12.31 -15.18 -19.10
C GLY A 292 -12.28 -15.51 -17.61
N GLU A 293 -11.17 -15.23 -16.93
CA GLU A 293 -10.94 -15.69 -15.56
C GLU A 293 -11.60 -14.78 -14.52
N THR A 294 -12.22 -15.40 -13.53
CA THR A 294 -12.62 -14.77 -12.27
C THR A 294 -11.52 -15.03 -11.24
N ILE A 295 -11.20 -14.06 -10.38
CA ILE A 295 -10.09 -14.17 -9.41
C ILE A 295 -10.26 -15.37 -8.47
N GLY A 296 -11.49 -15.67 -8.07
CA GLY A 296 -11.84 -16.87 -7.28
C GLY A 296 -11.42 -16.81 -5.81
N VAL A 297 -10.59 -15.84 -5.42
CA VAL A 297 -10.11 -15.63 -4.05
C VAL A 297 -10.23 -14.17 -3.63
N PRO A 298 -10.55 -13.87 -2.36
CA PRO A 298 -10.45 -12.51 -1.85
C PRO A 298 -9.04 -11.98 -2.05
N SER A 299 -8.92 -10.77 -2.56
CA SER A 299 -7.64 -10.08 -2.75
C SER A 299 -7.63 -8.77 -1.99
N ILE A 300 -6.47 -8.15 -1.83
CA ILE A 300 -6.35 -6.86 -1.15
C ILE A 300 -5.51 -5.95 -2.02
N ASP A 301 -6.07 -4.79 -2.35
CA ASP A 301 -5.25 -3.67 -2.80
C ASP A 301 -4.44 -3.21 -1.60
N VAL A 302 -3.13 -3.43 -1.60
CA VAL A 302 -2.25 -2.93 -0.55
C VAL A 302 -2.04 -1.42 -0.77
N GLU A 303 -3.13 -0.67 -0.67
CA GLU A 303 -3.27 0.78 -0.67
C GLU A 303 -2.31 1.52 -1.62
N HIS A 304 -2.44 1.28 -2.92
CA HIS A 304 -1.65 1.97 -3.95
C HIS A 304 -0.12 1.85 -3.78
N HIS A 305 0.33 0.91 -2.95
CA HIS A 305 1.73 0.60 -2.68
C HIS A 305 2.56 1.82 -2.26
N LEU A 306 2.01 2.70 -1.43
CA LEU A 306 2.88 3.48 -0.57
C LEU A 306 3.70 2.47 0.25
N LYS A 307 5.03 2.64 0.34
CA LYS A 307 5.88 1.87 1.27
C LYS A 307 5.37 1.95 2.72
N ASP A 308 4.44 2.88 2.96
CA ASP A 308 3.76 3.11 4.21
C ASP A 308 2.25 3.43 4.03
N PRO A 309 1.37 2.41 3.97
CA PRO A 309 -0.06 2.64 3.83
C PRO A 309 -0.65 3.25 5.11
N LEU A 310 -1.63 4.15 4.91
CA LEU A 310 -2.21 4.96 5.98
C LEU A 310 -3.43 4.28 6.62
N ALA A 311 -4.01 3.28 5.94
CA ALA A 311 -4.99 2.38 6.51
C ALA A 311 -4.84 0.96 5.92
N LEU A 312 -5.78 0.07 6.29
CA LEU A 312 -5.84 -1.24 5.66
C LEU A 312 -6.38 -1.10 4.24
N GLY A 313 -5.66 -1.74 3.32
CA GLY A 313 -6.08 -1.96 1.95
C GLY A 313 -7.52 -2.45 1.80
N PRO A 314 -8.30 -1.93 0.83
CA PRO A 314 -9.64 -2.41 0.60
C PRO A 314 -9.62 -3.88 0.16
N LEU A 315 -10.48 -4.69 0.77
CA LEU A 315 -10.73 -6.05 0.31
C LEU A 315 -11.46 -6.03 -1.03
N HIS A 316 -11.04 -6.93 -1.90
CA HIS A 316 -11.66 -7.20 -3.17
C HIS A 316 -12.39 -8.53 -3.14
N ALA A 317 -13.62 -8.51 -3.63
CA ALA A 317 -14.45 -9.70 -3.74
C ALA A 317 -13.80 -10.73 -4.68
N SER A 318 -13.93 -12.01 -4.33
CA SER A 318 -13.50 -13.12 -5.18
C SER A 318 -14.23 -13.18 -6.52
N THR A 319 -15.35 -12.46 -6.66
CA THR A 319 -16.18 -12.36 -7.87
C THR A 319 -15.66 -11.36 -8.90
N LYS A 320 -14.58 -10.62 -8.59
CA LYS A 320 -13.92 -9.79 -9.59
C LYS A 320 -13.32 -10.65 -10.70
N ASN A 321 -13.16 -10.05 -11.87
CA ASN A 321 -12.52 -10.69 -13.00
C ASN A 321 -11.06 -10.27 -13.12
N ASP A 322 -10.27 -11.12 -13.77
CA ASP A 322 -8.92 -10.75 -14.15
C ASP A 322 -8.93 -9.51 -15.06
N VAL A 323 -7.90 -8.69 -14.95
CA VAL A 323 -7.75 -7.44 -15.70
C VAL A 323 -7.74 -7.74 -17.20
N MET A 324 -7.31 -8.93 -17.62
CA MET A 324 -7.29 -9.37 -19.03
C MET A 324 -8.64 -9.82 -19.59
N VAL A 325 -9.71 -9.90 -18.79
CA VAL A 325 -11.08 -10.08 -19.30
C VAL A 325 -11.53 -8.81 -19.99
N ALA A 326 -11.80 -8.86 -21.29
CA ALA A 326 -12.12 -7.68 -22.10
C ALA A 326 -13.41 -6.95 -21.66
N GLY A 327 -13.46 -5.64 -21.90
CA GLY A 327 -14.68 -4.82 -21.76
C GLY A 327 -15.08 -4.41 -20.34
N LEU A 328 -14.32 -4.80 -19.32
CA LEU A 328 -14.62 -4.47 -17.92
C LEU A 328 -14.48 -2.97 -17.61
N ILE A 329 -15.18 -2.54 -16.57
CA ILE A 329 -14.90 -1.28 -15.86
C ILE A 329 -13.92 -1.52 -14.70
N THR A 330 -13.30 -0.46 -14.18
CA THR A 330 -12.28 -0.55 -13.12
C THR A 330 -12.79 -1.27 -11.86
N SER A 331 -14.02 -1.02 -11.46
CA SER A 331 -14.60 -1.66 -10.26
C SER A 331 -14.86 -3.16 -10.41
N GLN A 332 -14.87 -3.71 -11.64
CA GLN A 332 -15.08 -5.14 -11.91
C GLN A 332 -13.77 -5.93 -12.03
N ALA A 333 -12.64 -5.23 -12.23
CA ALA A 333 -11.36 -5.86 -12.49
C ALA A 333 -10.48 -5.93 -11.24
N TRP A 334 -9.63 -6.95 -11.22
CA TRP A 334 -8.44 -7.09 -10.38
C TRP A 334 -7.42 -7.95 -11.13
N VAL A 335 -6.47 -8.59 -10.45
CA VAL A 335 -5.46 -9.44 -11.09
C VAL A 335 -5.54 -10.88 -10.61
N SER A 336 -5.49 -11.82 -11.55
CA SER A 336 -5.36 -13.25 -11.29
C SER A 336 -3.88 -13.65 -11.22
N SER A 337 -3.63 -14.85 -10.69
CA SER A 337 -2.27 -15.38 -10.55
C SER A 337 -1.47 -15.37 -11.86
N GLY A 338 -2.11 -15.69 -13.00
CA GLY A 338 -1.42 -15.72 -14.28
C GLY A 338 -0.95 -14.33 -14.70
N THR A 339 -1.88 -13.37 -14.75
CA THR A 339 -1.57 -12.00 -15.17
C THR A 339 -0.54 -11.34 -14.27
N TYR A 340 -0.62 -11.60 -12.96
CA TYR A 340 0.41 -11.18 -12.01
C TYR A 340 1.79 -11.76 -12.33
N LEU A 341 1.86 -13.08 -12.54
CA LEU A 341 3.11 -13.80 -12.72
C LEU A 341 3.82 -13.42 -14.03
N ASP A 342 3.10 -13.06 -15.09
CA ASP A 342 3.74 -12.62 -16.33
C ASP A 342 4.50 -11.32 -16.13
N ALA A 343 3.87 -10.31 -15.51
CA ALA A 343 4.57 -9.07 -15.15
C ALA A 343 5.76 -9.33 -14.21
N TRP A 344 5.60 -10.23 -13.24
CA TRP A 344 6.62 -10.54 -12.25
C TRP A 344 7.80 -11.37 -12.82
N THR A 345 7.56 -12.25 -13.78
CA THR A 345 8.59 -13.11 -14.40
C THR A 345 9.21 -12.51 -15.65
N ASP A 346 8.59 -11.50 -16.28
CA ASP A 346 9.15 -10.82 -17.44
C ASP A 346 10.56 -10.29 -17.15
N GLN A 347 11.48 -10.51 -18.09
CA GLN A 347 12.89 -10.15 -17.97
C GLN A 347 13.08 -8.66 -17.65
N ARG A 348 12.23 -7.78 -18.17
CA ARG A 348 12.28 -6.32 -17.95
C ARG A 348 11.91 -5.92 -16.52
N SER A 349 11.17 -6.78 -15.82
CA SER A 349 10.81 -6.61 -14.41
C SER A 349 11.82 -7.26 -13.46
N GLN A 350 12.80 -8.01 -13.97
CA GLN A 350 13.83 -8.63 -13.14
C GLN A 350 14.96 -7.62 -12.88
N CYS A 351 15.47 -7.59 -11.66
CA CYS A 351 16.74 -6.90 -11.42
C CYS A 351 17.80 -7.56 -12.32
N THR A 352 18.50 -6.77 -13.12
CA THR A 352 19.66 -7.27 -13.84
C THR A 352 20.68 -7.72 -12.81
N ALA A 353 21.32 -8.88 -13.04
CA ALA A 353 22.54 -9.18 -12.30
C ALA A 353 23.48 -7.99 -12.55
N PHE A 354 23.96 -7.34 -11.49
CA PHE A 354 24.91 -6.25 -11.61
C PHE A 354 25.98 -6.66 -12.62
N ALA A 355 26.09 -5.91 -13.72
CA ALA A 355 27.23 -6.04 -14.60
C ALA A 355 28.47 -5.90 -13.68
N PRO A 356 29.41 -6.87 -13.69
CA PRO A 356 30.62 -6.74 -12.90
C PRO A 356 31.26 -5.40 -13.27
N GLU A 357 31.61 -4.62 -12.24
CA GLU A 357 32.14 -3.26 -12.33
C GLU A 357 33.04 -3.07 -13.56
N GLY A 358 32.53 -2.35 -14.55
CA GLY A 358 33.19 -2.11 -15.82
C GLY A 358 32.72 -0.78 -16.40
N GLU A 359 33.45 0.28 -16.04
CA GLU A 359 33.58 1.59 -16.70
C GLU A 359 32.30 2.25 -17.27
N GLY A 360 31.77 3.20 -16.52
CA GLY A 360 30.85 4.23 -17.01
C GLY A 360 30.23 5.02 -15.86
N ASP A 361 30.66 6.27 -15.69
CA ASP A 361 30.26 7.17 -14.59
C ASP A 361 28.74 7.41 -14.48
N SER A 362 28.20 7.20 -13.27
CA SER A 362 26.89 7.62 -12.69
C SER A 362 25.59 6.93 -13.17
N PRO A 363 24.54 6.74 -12.31
CA PRO A 363 24.42 6.99 -10.87
C PRO A 363 24.44 5.70 -10.03
N GLN A 364 25.36 5.71 -9.08
CA GLN A 364 25.59 4.66 -8.09
C GLN A 364 24.85 5.06 -6.81
N SER A 365 23.63 4.58 -6.58
CA SER A 365 22.99 4.66 -5.25
C SER A 365 22.13 3.46 -4.85
N ASP A 366 21.65 2.63 -5.77
CA ASP A 366 20.63 1.62 -5.39
C ASP A 366 21.20 0.19 -5.31
N ALA A 367 22.46 0.03 -5.72
CA ALA A 367 23.13 -1.26 -5.89
C ALA A 367 24.05 -1.69 -4.74
N ALA A 368 24.65 -0.73 -4.04
CA ALA A 368 25.60 -1.00 -2.97
C ALA A 368 24.94 -1.55 -1.69
N ASN A 369 23.60 -1.63 -1.66
CA ASN A 369 22.82 -2.14 -0.53
C ASN A 369 22.32 -3.58 -0.68
N ALA A 370 22.48 -4.22 -1.85
CA ALA A 370 21.92 -5.57 -2.10
C ALA A 370 22.77 -6.73 -1.54
N GLY A 371 23.86 -6.45 -0.82
CA GLY A 371 24.76 -7.49 -0.28
C GLY A 371 25.40 -7.18 1.06
N ARG A 372 25.05 -6.08 1.72
CA ARG A 372 25.47 -5.80 3.10
C ARG A 372 24.26 -5.64 4.00
N ALA A 373 24.03 -6.71 4.76
CA ALA A 373 23.48 -6.63 6.10
C ALA A 373 24.24 -5.58 6.92
N MET A 374 23.72 -4.37 6.97
CA MET A 374 23.60 -3.50 8.13
C MET A 374 22.66 -2.39 7.68
N ALA A 375 21.56 -2.19 8.40
CA ALA A 375 20.87 -0.90 8.46
C ALA A 375 21.91 0.23 8.29
N PRO A 376 21.80 1.15 7.31
CA PRO A 376 22.78 2.20 7.12
C PRO A 376 23.09 2.83 8.48
N ALA A 377 24.36 3.14 8.75
CA ALA A 377 24.88 3.43 10.11
C ALA A 377 24.16 4.59 10.85
N ASN A 378 23.20 5.24 10.20
CA ASN A 378 22.33 6.29 10.69
C ASN A 378 20.87 5.87 10.97
N GLU A 379 20.47 4.61 10.73
CA GLU A 379 19.13 4.14 11.07
C GLU A 379 18.96 4.03 12.58
N ARG A 380 17.98 4.78 13.08
CA ARG A 380 17.59 4.78 14.49
C ARG A 380 16.08 4.66 14.59
N ALA A 381 15.60 4.31 15.77
CA ALA A 381 14.16 4.40 16.05
C ALA A 381 13.70 5.83 15.73
N CYS A 382 12.65 5.97 14.95
CA CYS A 382 12.07 7.24 14.53
C CYS A 382 10.55 7.17 14.68
N LEU A 383 9.97 8.20 15.28
CA LEU A 383 8.54 8.42 15.29
C LEU A 383 8.10 8.87 13.90
N ARG A 384 7.22 8.09 13.28
CA ARG A 384 6.69 8.40 11.96
C ARG A 384 5.53 9.37 12.07
N ILE A 385 5.67 10.57 11.53
CA ILE A 385 4.58 11.54 11.41
C ILE A 385 4.08 11.54 9.97
N ALA A 386 2.81 11.17 9.77
CA ALA A 386 2.17 11.17 8.46
C ALA A 386 0.83 11.93 8.51
N GLY A 387 0.41 12.49 7.38
CA GLY A 387 -0.85 13.22 7.29
C GLY A 387 -1.08 13.88 5.93
N VAL A 388 -2.10 14.72 5.88
CA VAL A 388 -2.42 15.55 4.71
C VAL A 388 -2.46 17.01 5.14
N PHE A 389 -1.70 17.84 4.45
CA PHE A 389 -1.70 19.29 4.61
C PHE A 389 -2.54 19.94 3.52
N THR A 390 -3.54 20.72 3.90
CA THR A 390 -4.40 21.48 2.97
C THR A 390 -3.87 22.89 2.84
N HIS A 391 -3.48 23.30 1.64
CA HIS A 391 -2.83 24.60 1.44
C HIS A 391 -3.80 25.78 1.52
N GLU A 392 -5.05 25.61 1.07
CA GLU A 392 -6.08 26.65 1.07
C GLU A 392 -6.54 27.03 2.49
N GLY A 393 -6.77 26.03 3.34
CA GLY A 393 -7.14 26.22 4.74
C GLY A 393 -5.97 26.24 5.72
N ARG A 394 -4.74 25.97 5.25
CA ARG A 394 -3.54 25.70 6.06
C ARG A 394 -3.80 24.70 7.20
N GLY A 395 -4.70 23.75 6.94
CA GLY A 395 -5.11 22.71 7.88
C GLY A 395 -4.23 21.48 7.75
N LEU A 396 -3.97 20.80 8.85
CA LEU A 396 -3.24 19.54 8.87
C LEU A 396 -4.11 18.45 9.49
N ALA A 397 -4.38 17.40 8.74
CA ALA A 397 -4.97 16.17 9.25
C ALA A 397 -3.84 15.15 9.45
N LEU A 398 -3.47 14.89 10.70
CA LEU A 398 -2.48 13.86 11.02
C LEU A 398 -3.15 12.50 11.12
N VAL A 399 -2.43 11.48 10.67
CA VAL A 399 -2.75 10.10 11.01
C VAL A 399 -2.22 9.84 12.42
N PRO A 400 -3.02 9.27 13.34
CA PRO A 400 -2.54 8.94 14.68
C PRO A 400 -1.28 8.08 14.62
N VAL A 401 -0.24 8.53 15.31
CA VAL A 401 1.06 7.86 15.34
C VAL A 401 1.22 7.17 16.66
N THR A 402 1.37 5.84 16.64
CA THR A 402 1.49 5.03 17.85
C THR A 402 2.79 4.24 17.93
N ARG A 403 3.69 4.34 16.94
CA ARG A 403 4.90 3.52 16.87
C ARG A 403 6.16 4.27 16.41
N PHE A 404 7.30 3.74 16.84
CA PHE A 404 8.62 4.09 16.33
C PHE A 404 9.06 3.01 15.34
N ASP A 405 9.49 3.41 14.15
CA ASP A 405 10.05 2.52 13.12
C ASP A 405 11.58 2.74 13.06
N ARG A 406 12.37 1.71 12.75
CA ARG A 406 13.80 1.92 12.43
C ARG A 406 13.91 2.49 11.02
N ALA A 407 14.40 3.71 10.93
CA ALA A 407 14.57 4.38 9.64
C ALA A 407 15.64 5.46 9.75
N SER A 408 16.08 5.94 8.58
CA SER A 408 16.84 7.18 8.50
C SER A 408 15.92 8.36 8.82
N PRO A 409 16.27 9.22 9.80
CA PRO A 409 15.48 10.41 10.11
C PRO A 409 15.31 11.31 8.89
N THR A 410 14.16 11.95 8.78
CA THR A 410 13.96 13.01 7.79
C THR A 410 14.96 14.14 8.07
N ILE A 411 15.67 14.55 7.02
CA ILE A 411 16.60 15.67 7.08
C ILE A 411 15.77 16.93 7.37
N ASP A 412 16.15 17.67 8.41
CA ASP A 412 15.56 18.97 8.71
C ASP A 412 15.88 19.95 7.58
N ASP A 413 14.84 20.41 6.87
CA ASP A 413 14.99 21.42 5.82
C ASP A 413 14.88 22.83 6.45
N PRO A 414 15.96 23.63 6.46
CA PRO A 414 15.90 24.97 7.03
C PRO A 414 14.84 25.90 6.41
N ALA A 415 14.44 25.63 5.16
CA ALA A 415 13.42 26.35 4.42
C ALA A 415 12.03 25.71 4.51
N GLY A 416 11.85 24.65 5.31
CA GLY A 416 10.57 23.98 5.54
C GLY A 416 9.47 24.93 6.01
N ASP A 417 8.26 24.76 5.47
CA ASP A 417 7.10 25.56 5.82
C ASP A 417 6.18 24.91 6.86
N LEU A 418 6.48 23.67 7.23
CA LEU A 418 5.87 22.92 8.32
C LEU A 418 6.98 22.44 9.29
N SER A 419 6.78 22.63 10.58
CA SER A 419 7.68 22.16 11.65
C SER A 419 7.00 21.08 12.46
N ILE A 420 7.68 19.95 12.63
CA ILE A 420 7.23 18.81 13.43
C ILE A 420 8.17 18.71 14.64
N GLU A 421 7.60 18.84 15.83
CA GLU A 421 8.31 18.88 17.10
C GLU A 421 7.84 17.74 18.02
N THR A 422 8.77 16.97 18.58
CA THR A 422 8.45 16.02 19.66
C THR A 422 8.86 16.62 20.99
N LEU A 423 7.97 16.58 21.98
CA LEU A 423 8.15 17.16 23.30
C LEU A 423 8.07 16.09 24.39
N ASP A 424 8.82 16.29 25.48
CA ASP A 424 8.69 15.49 26.70
C ASP A 424 7.47 15.91 27.55
N ALA A 425 7.25 15.20 28.66
CA ALA A 425 6.13 15.46 29.57
C ALA A 425 6.17 16.83 30.25
N ALA A 426 7.36 17.44 30.38
CA ALA A 426 7.53 18.79 30.91
C ALA A 426 7.40 19.87 29.81
N GLY A 427 7.21 19.47 28.55
CA GLY A 427 7.14 20.36 27.40
C GLY A 427 8.49 20.74 26.81
N GLY A 428 9.59 20.12 27.26
CA GLY A 428 10.92 20.27 26.68
C GLY A 428 10.99 19.71 25.26
N LEU A 429 11.68 20.41 24.35
CA LEU A 429 11.87 19.96 22.97
C LEU A 429 12.88 18.82 22.91
N LEU A 430 12.45 17.68 22.37
CA LEU A 430 13.30 16.52 22.14
C LEU A 430 13.93 16.58 20.74
N HIS A 431 13.10 16.74 19.72
CA HIS A 431 13.52 16.81 18.32
C HIS A 431 12.63 17.75 17.52
N ARG A 432 13.19 18.32 16.46
CA ARG A 432 12.48 19.12 15.46
C ARG A 432 12.94 18.69 14.07
N VAL A 433 11.97 18.54 13.16
CA VAL A 433 12.21 18.40 11.73
C VAL A 433 11.28 19.36 11.00
N ARG A 434 11.83 20.11 10.06
CA ARG A 434 11.09 20.97 9.14
C ARG A 434 11.00 20.31 7.77
N VAL A 435 9.80 20.36 7.20
CA VAL A 435 9.50 19.81 5.87
C VAL A 435 8.92 20.90 4.98
N ARG A 436 9.31 20.87 3.71
CA ARG A 436 8.71 21.71 2.67
C ARG A 436 7.53 20.99 2.05
N THR A 437 6.33 21.45 2.37
CA THR A 437 5.09 21.02 1.71
C THR A 437 4.84 21.83 0.44
N ASP A 438 5.47 23.00 0.31
CA ASP A 438 5.26 23.88 -0.84
C ASP A 438 5.94 23.42 -2.13
N THR A 439 6.98 22.60 -2.05
CA THR A 439 7.56 21.89 -3.21
C THR A 439 6.61 20.83 -3.76
N MET A 440 5.69 20.35 -2.93
CA MET A 440 4.68 19.37 -3.31
C MET A 440 3.43 20.04 -3.92
N LEU A 441 3.42 21.37 -4.01
CA LEU A 441 2.36 22.14 -4.67
C LEU A 441 2.43 22.08 -6.18
N GLU A 442 3.63 21.92 -6.74
CA GLU A 442 3.83 22.01 -8.17
C GLU A 442 3.26 20.77 -8.86
N SER A 443 2.13 20.97 -9.53
CA SER A 443 1.64 19.97 -10.47
C SER A 443 2.69 19.80 -11.56
N CYS A 444 3.16 18.57 -11.76
CA CYS A 444 4.05 18.22 -12.88
C CYS A 444 3.40 18.46 -14.27
N ALA A 445 2.12 18.87 -14.32
CA ALA A 445 1.38 19.14 -15.55
C ALA A 445 1.85 20.40 -16.30
N GLY A 446 2.67 21.28 -15.69
CA GLY A 446 3.13 22.52 -16.32
C GLY A 446 1.99 23.54 -16.45
N GLY A 447 2.05 24.64 -15.70
CA GLY A 447 1.00 25.68 -15.75
C GLY A 447 0.81 26.50 -14.47
N GLY A 448 1.62 26.27 -13.43
CA GLY A 448 1.47 26.99 -12.16
C GLY A 448 0.25 26.58 -11.34
N GLU A 449 -0.49 25.55 -11.76
CA GLU A 449 -1.59 24.96 -10.99
C GLU A 449 -1.03 24.31 -9.72
N ARG A 450 -1.52 24.78 -8.57
CA ARG A 450 -1.10 24.33 -7.26
C ARG A 450 -2.04 23.26 -6.75
N LEU A 451 -1.50 22.13 -6.30
CA LEU A 451 -2.31 21.10 -5.66
C LEU A 451 -2.96 21.67 -4.38
N PRO A 452 -4.26 21.40 -4.12
CA PRO A 452 -4.94 21.93 -2.94
C PRO A 452 -4.44 21.27 -1.64
N THR A 453 -3.82 20.10 -1.74
CA THR A 453 -3.29 19.32 -0.64
C THR A 453 -1.90 18.75 -0.96
N ALA A 454 -1.10 18.50 0.08
CA ALA A 454 0.15 17.77 0.03
C ALA A 454 0.16 16.65 1.08
N CYS A 455 0.78 15.52 0.74
CA CYS A 455 1.06 14.48 1.74
C CYS A 455 2.18 14.97 2.65
N VAL A 456 2.00 14.85 3.96
CA VAL A 456 3.06 15.12 4.94
C VAL A 456 3.61 13.79 5.40
N TYR A 457 4.92 13.65 5.32
CA TYR A 457 5.64 12.51 5.87
C TYR A 457 6.96 12.99 6.47
N ALA A 458 7.21 12.61 7.72
CA ALA A 458 8.48 12.85 8.38
C ALA A 458 8.80 11.73 9.38
N LEU A 459 10.07 11.38 9.47
CA LEU A 459 10.63 10.46 10.44
C LEU A 459 11.41 11.29 11.46
N VAL A 460 10.82 11.48 12.64
CA VAL A 460 11.44 12.24 13.73
C VAL A 460 12.20 11.26 14.62
N PRO A 461 13.49 11.48 14.94
CA PRO A 461 14.23 10.56 15.80
C PRO A 461 13.51 10.26 17.12
N ALA A 462 13.63 9.01 17.57
CA ALA A 462 13.30 8.65 18.93
C ALA A 462 14.26 9.34 19.89
N PRO A 463 13.76 9.85 21.03
CA PRO A 463 14.63 10.38 22.06
C PRO A 463 15.55 9.29 22.63
N GLU A 464 16.67 9.71 23.21
CA GLU A 464 17.56 8.86 24.00
C GLU A 464 16.78 8.11 25.10
N PRO A 465 17.22 6.92 25.56
CA PRO A 465 16.43 6.01 26.42
C PRO A 465 15.83 6.62 27.70
N ALA A 466 16.37 7.74 28.20
CA ALA A 466 15.89 8.44 29.38
C ALA A 466 14.71 9.39 29.12
N ALA A 467 14.44 9.76 27.87
CA ALA A 467 13.38 10.68 27.49
C ALA A 467 12.26 9.95 26.75
N ARG A 468 11.01 10.33 27.02
CA ARG A 468 9.82 9.80 26.34
C ARG A 468 9.13 10.92 25.60
N VAL A 469 8.72 10.67 24.36
CA VAL A 469 7.82 11.57 23.64
C VAL A 469 6.46 11.53 24.33
N ALA A 470 6.06 12.65 24.92
CA ALA A 470 4.74 12.79 25.54
C ALA A 470 3.76 13.52 24.62
N ARG A 471 4.27 14.36 23.71
CA ARG A 471 3.45 15.15 22.79
C ARG A 471 4.18 15.40 21.48
N VAL A 472 3.44 15.34 20.37
CA VAL A 472 3.90 15.82 19.06
C VAL A 472 3.18 17.12 18.76
N VAL A 473 3.91 18.15 18.33
CA VAL A 473 3.36 19.43 17.90
C VAL A 473 3.75 19.64 16.46
N VAL A 474 2.77 19.87 15.60
CA VAL A 474 3.01 20.26 14.22
C VAL A 474 2.58 21.70 14.01
N ARG A 475 3.47 22.52 13.47
CA ARG A 475 3.29 23.97 13.30
C ARG A 475 3.44 24.33 11.85
N ASP A 476 2.47 25.06 11.34
CA ASP A 476 2.64 25.85 10.14
C ASP A 476 3.54 27.06 10.44
N LEU A 477 4.70 27.12 9.80
CA LEU A 477 5.66 28.21 10.00
C LEU A 477 5.33 29.48 9.19
N ARG A 478 4.47 29.40 8.18
CA ARG A 478 4.01 30.57 7.41
C ARG A 478 2.78 31.23 8.01
N ALA A 479 1.97 30.50 8.78
CA ALA A 479 0.87 31.08 9.55
C ALA A 479 1.39 32.11 10.57
N ALA A 480 2.56 31.86 11.16
CA ALA A 480 3.21 32.77 12.11
C ALA A 480 3.78 34.06 11.47
N ALA A 481 3.94 34.09 10.15
CA ALA A 481 4.44 35.25 9.40
C ALA A 481 3.34 36.20 8.92
N ARG A 482 2.06 35.90 9.17
CA ARG A 482 0.97 36.84 8.87
C ARG A 482 1.02 38.01 9.86
N PRO A 483 1.04 39.27 9.39
CA PRO A 483 0.93 40.42 10.28
C PRO A 483 -0.37 40.32 11.08
N ALA A 484 -0.28 40.58 12.40
CA ALA A 484 -1.42 40.60 13.31
C ALA A 484 -2.47 41.61 12.80
N GLY A 485 -3.50 41.12 12.11
CA GLY A 485 -4.52 41.98 11.49
C GLY A 485 -5.27 41.36 10.31
N ALA A 486 -4.76 40.29 9.68
CA ALA A 486 -5.51 39.59 8.64
C ALA A 486 -6.56 38.66 9.28
N ALA A 487 -7.85 39.04 9.18
CA ALA A 487 -8.96 38.22 9.66
C ALA A 487 -8.95 36.83 8.99
N PRO A 488 -9.22 35.73 9.73
CA PRO A 488 -9.37 34.42 9.14
C PRO A 488 -10.58 34.40 8.19
N ALA A 489 -10.37 33.90 6.97
CA ALA A 489 -11.48 33.56 6.08
C ALA A 489 -12.31 32.47 6.77
N GLY A 490 -13.57 32.79 7.08
CA GLY A 490 -14.46 31.91 7.82
C GLY A 490 -14.73 30.62 7.05
N VAL A 491 -14.41 29.49 7.68
CA VAL A 491 -14.96 28.18 7.31
C VAL A 491 -15.95 27.80 8.40
N ALA A 492 -17.21 27.65 7.99
CA ALA A 492 -18.29 27.23 8.85
C ALA A 492 -18.23 25.71 9.11
N GLY A 493 -18.11 25.34 10.39
CA GLY A 493 -18.85 24.24 11.01
C GLY A 493 -18.38 22.79 10.83
N GLY A 494 -18.06 22.15 11.95
CA GLY A 494 -18.30 20.70 12.14
C GLY A 494 -17.34 19.97 13.08
N ALA A 495 -17.66 19.95 14.38
CA ALA A 495 -17.33 18.97 15.45
C ALA A 495 -15.99 18.19 15.36
N GLY A 496 -15.04 18.29 16.29
CA GLY A 496 -15.22 18.12 17.73
C GLY A 496 -14.93 16.68 18.14
N ALA A 497 -13.68 16.36 18.47
CA ALA A 497 -13.30 15.26 19.36
C ALA A 497 -11.82 15.38 19.78
N GLU A 498 -11.60 15.77 21.03
CA GLU A 498 -10.40 15.40 21.78
C GLU A 498 -10.44 13.90 22.07
N ARG A 499 -9.39 13.16 21.69
CA ARG A 499 -8.77 12.07 22.46
C ARG A 499 -7.33 11.91 22.05
#